data_AF-A0A7C4R8V8-F1
#
_entry.id   AF-A0A7C4R8V8-F1
#
_cell.length_a   1.000
_cell.length_b   1.000
_cell.length_c   1.000
_cell.angle_alpha   90.00
_cell.angle_beta   90.00
_cell.angle_gamma   90.00
#
_symmetry.space_group_name_H-M   'P 1'
#
loop_
_entity.id
_entity.type
_entity.pdbx_description
1 polymer ?
#
loop_
_entity_poly.entity_id
_entity_poly.type
_entity_poly.pdbx_seq_one_letter_code
_entity_poly.pdbx_strand_id
1 'polypeptide(L)'
;MIKGKNRAVNDLRDAIALAEENNELVRIKKPVNVELELAGEYLKYAGGVPIPPPTKIGPVVLFENVFRLINSQKIQYKIPVIAGVLGSRERVAQY
;
A
#
# COMPACT_ATOMS: atom_id res chain seq x y z
N MET A 1 3.16 7.72 -24.15
CA MET A 1 1.72 8.01 -23.95
C MET A 1 1.08 6.74 -23.41
N ILE A 2 0.90 6.63 -22.10
CA ILE A 2 0.31 5.43 -21.47
C ILE A 2 -1.21 5.64 -21.49
N LYS A 3 -1.93 4.87 -22.31
CA LYS A 3 -3.40 4.81 -22.25
C LYS A 3 -3.77 4.09 -20.96
N GLY A 4 -4.05 4.84 -19.89
CA GLY A 4 -4.68 4.26 -18.69
C GLY A 4 -6.02 3.64 -19.07
N LYS A 5 -6.32 2.45 -18.57
CA LYS A 5 -7.66 1.86 -18.72
C LYS A 5 -8.66 2.74 -17.97
N ASN A 6 -9.77 3.11 -18.63
CA ASN A 6 -10.85 3.88 -18.02
C ASN A 6 -11.75 2.95 -17.20
N ARG A 7 -11.41 2.77 -15.92
CA ARG A 7 -12.33 2.23 -14.90
C ARG A 7 -12.91 3.41 -14.12
N ALA A 8 -14.23 3.46 -13.97
CA ALA A 8 -14.83 4.43 -13.05
C ALA A 8 -14.46 4.04 -11.61
N VAL A 9 -13.96 5.00 -10.82
CA VAL A 9 -13.57 4.79 -9.43
C VAL A 9 -14.66 5.34 -8.52
N ASN A 10 -15.49 4.46 -7.96
CA ASN A 10 -16.58 4.86 -7.06
C ASN A 10 -16.28 4.52 -5.60
N ASP A 11 -15.42 3.53 -5.37
CA ASP A 11 -14.99 3.13 -4.04
C ASP A 11 -13.50 2.76 -3.98
N LEU A 12 -13.02 2.44 -2.78
CA LEU A 12 -11.64 2.05 -2.55
C LEU A 12 -11.27 0.76 -3.30
N ARG A 13 -12.20 -0.19 -3.49
CA ARG A 13 -11.91 -1.43 -4.19
C ARG A 13 -11.72 -1.18 -5.68
N ASP A 14 -12.47 -0.27 -6.27
CA ASP A 14 -12.26 0.19 -7.65
C ASP A 14 -10.88 0.84 -7.82
N ALA A 15 -10.47 1.69 -6.88
CA ALA A 15 -9.14 2.31 -6.89
C ALA A 15 -8.02 1.26 -6.81
N ILE A 16 -8.19 0.23 -5.98
CA ILE A 16 -7.24 -0.88 -5.86
C ILE A 16 -7.19 -1.71 -7.14
N ALA A 17 -8.35 -2.02 -7.73
CA ALA A 17 -8.43 -2.75 -8.99
C ALA A 17 -7.75 -1.97 -10.13
N LEU A 18 -7.97 -0.66 -10.22
CA LEU A 18 -7.30 0.19 -11.20
C LEU A 18 -5.78 0.21 -10.99
N ALA A 19 -5.31 0.30 -9.73
CA ALA A 19 -3.88 0.20 -9.43
C ALA A 19 -3.29 -1.16 -9.82
N GLU A 20 -4.01 -2.27 -9.60
CA GLU A 20 -3.60 -3.60 -10.04
C GLU A 20 -3.51 -3.70 -11.57
N GLU A 21 -4.52 -3.18 -12.29
CA GLU A 21 -4.54 -3.13 -13.75
C GLU A 21 -3.39 -2.31 -14.35
N ASN A 22 -2.93 -1.28 -13.63
CA ASN A 22 -1.81 -0.42 -14.02
C ASN A 22 -0.44 -0.96 -13.54
N ASN A 23 -0.38 -2.15 -12.95
CA ASN A 23 0.83 -2.74 -12.35
C ASN A 23 1.44 -1.89 -11.22
N GLU A 24 0.62 -1.11 -10.52
CA GLU A 24 1.04 -0.25 -9.41
C GLU A 24 0.54 -0.75 -8.05
N LEU A 25 0.21 -2.04 -7.94
CA LEU A 25 -0.16 -2.71 -6.69
C LEU A 25 0.89 -3.77 -6.32
N VAL A 26 1.39 -3.69 -5.09
CA VAL A 26 2.22 -4.74 -4.48
C VAL A 26 1.44 -5.39 -3.34
N ARG A 27 1.43 -6.73 -3.31
CA ARG A 27 0.78 -7.52 -2.25
C ARG A 27 1.83 -8.16 -1.35
N ILE A 28 1.75 -7.89 -0.06
CA ILE A 28 2.63 -8.46 0.97
C ILE A 28 1.87 -9.55 1.72
N LYS A 29 2.26 -10.80 1.47
CA LYS A 29 1.64 -12.00 2.05
C LYS A 29 2.30 -12.45 3.35
N LYS A 30 3.57 -12.10 3.58
CA LYS A 30 4.23 -12.42 4.85
C LYS A 30 3.50 -11.71 6.01
N PRO A 31 3.42 -12.31 7.20
CA PRO A 31 2.90 -11.62 8.37
C PRO A 31 3.74 -10.37 8.70
N VAL A 32 3.10 -9.24 8.97
CA VAL A 32 3.77 -7.98 9.31
C VAL A 32 3.20 -7.40 10.61
N ASN A 33 4.07 -7.00 11.54
CA ASN A 33 3.65 -6.32 12.76
C ASN A 33 3.16 -4.90 12.43
N VAL A 34 1.96 -4.53 12.90
CA VAL A 34 1.43 -3.17 12.73
C VAL A 34 2.28 -2.13 13.47
N GLU A 35 2.99 -2.53 14.52
CA GLU A 35 3.87 -1.65 15.28
C GLU A 35 5.24 -1.57 14.60
N LEU A 36 5.53 -0.40 14.02
CA LEU A 36 6.79 -0.02 13.35
C LEU A 36 7.13 -0.82 12.08
N GLU A 37 6.97 -2.14 12.08
CA GLU A 37 7.33 -3.01 10.95
C GLU A 37 6.50 -2.70 9.71
N LEU A 38 5.20 -2.43 9.84
CA LEU A 38 4.35 -2.10 8.70
C LEU A 38 4.82 -0.83 7.95
N ALA A 39 5.13 0.24 8.70
CA ALA A 39 5.67 1.45 8.11
C ALA A 39 7.08 1.23 7.53
N GLY A 40 7.93 0.48 8.23
CA GLY A 40 9.27 0.14 7.76
C GLY A 40 9.27 -0.75 6.50
N GLU A 41 8.30 -1.66 6.40
CA GLU A 41 8.10 -2.50 5.22
C GLU A 41 7.58 -1.68 4.05
N TYR A 42 6.61 -0.77 4.30
CA TYR A 42 6.12 0.16 3.28
C TYR A 42 7.26 1.01 2.70
N LEU A 43 8.16 1.53 3.54
CA LEU A 43 9.29 2.39 3.14
C LEU A 43 10.21 1.76 2.07
N LYS A 44 10.30 0.42 2.01
CA LYS A 44 11.06 -0.30 0.97
C LYS A 44 10.50 -0.10 -0.43
N TYR A 45 9.19 0.12 -0.52
CA TYR A 45 8.45 0.28 -1.77
C TYR A 45 8.16 1.75 -2.04
N ALA A 46 7.67 2.47 -1.02
CA ALA A 46 7.21 3.83 -1.12
C ALA A 46 7.24 4.53 0.23
N GLY A 47 7.38 5.84 0.21
CA GLY A 47 7.28 6.70 1.38
C GLY A 47 7.15 8.16 0.95
N GLY A 48 7.91 8.53 -0.08
CA GLY A 48 7.92 9.87 -0.63
C GLY A 48 8.44 10.91 0.36
N VAL A 49 8.37 12.18 -0.05
CA VAL A 49 8.64 13.31 0.83
C VAL A 49 7.46 13.52 1.79
N PRO A 50 7.70 13.91 3.06
CA PRO A 50 8.96 14.40 3.64
C PRO A 50 9.80 13.33 4.37
N ILE A 51 9.60 12.03 4.11
CA ILE A 51 10.35 10.98 4.79
C ILE A 51 11.85 11.10 4.43
N PRO A 52 12.78 11.02 5.39
CA PRO A 52 14.22 11.08 5.11
C PRO A 52 14.67 9.98 4.14
N PRO A 53 15.62 10.27 3.22
CA PRO A 53 16.20 9.24 2.36
C PRO A 53 16.88 8.09 3.15
N PRO A 54 16.90 6.85 2.61
CA PRO A 54 16.38 6.46 1.30
C PRO A 54 14.85 6.29 1.31
N THR A 55 14.17 7.00 0.40
CA THR A 55 12.73 6.91 0.15
C THR A 55 12.44 7.18 -1.31
N LYS A 56 11.25 6.80 -1.79
CA LYS A 56 10.78 7.07 -3.15
C LYS A 56 9.26 7.13 -3.20
N ILE A 57 8.73 7.75 -4.26
CA ILE A 57 7.35 7.50 -4.67
C ILE A 57 7.29 6.08 -5.24
N GLY A 58 6.21 5.35 -4.97
CA GLY A 58 6.10 3.95 -5.38
C GLY A 58 4.66 3.44 -5.40
N PRO A 59 4.47 2.11 -5.46
CA PRO A 59 3.17 1.47 -5.64
C PRO A 59 2.25 1.62 -4.43
N VAL A 60 0.95 1.33 -4.64
CA VAL A 60 0.06 0.97 -3.53
C VAL A 60 0.54 -0.36 -2.95
N VAL A 61 0.57 -0.47 -1.63
CA VAL A 61 0.98 -1.71 -0.93
C VAL A 61 -0.18 -2.24 -0.11
N LEU A 62 -0.59 -3.48 -0.39
CA LEU A 62 -1.60 -4.22 0.35
C LEU A 62 -0.93 -5.28 1.23
N PHE A 63 -0.99 -5.09 2.54
CA PHE A 63 -0.57 -6.06 3.56
C PHE A 63 -1.73 -7.00 3.86
N GLU A 64 -1.64 -8.24 3.39
CA GLU A 64 -2.72 -9.22 3.50
C GLU A 64 -2.78 -9.84 4.90
N ASN A 65 -1.64 -9.93 5.60
CA ASN A 65 -1.53 -10.55 6.92
C ASN A 65 -0.84 -9.61 7.92
N VAL A 66 -1.61 -8.95 8.79
CA VAL A 66 -1.05 -8.05 9.81
C VAL A 66 -1.36 -8.51 11.23
N PHE A 67 -0.43 -8.29 12.16
CA PHE A 67 -0.56 -8.70 13.55
C PHE A 67 -0.03 -7.62 14.50
N ARG A 68 -0.30 -7.75 15.80
CA ARG A 68 0.38 -6.99 16.85
C ARG A 68 0.95 -7.95 17.90
N LEU A 69 2.02 -7.54 18.58
CA LEU A 69 2.51 -8.21 19.78
C LEU A 69 1.89 -7.55 21.02
N ILE A 70 1.21 -8.35 21.86
CA ILE A 70 0.71 -7.91 23.16
C ILE A 70 1.26 -8.88 24.20
N ASN A 71 2.05 -8.39 25.15
CA ASN A 71 2.73 -9.23 26.15
C ASN A 71 3.48 -10.42 25.50
N SER A 72 4.21 -10.16 24.43
CA SER A 72 4.94 -11.16 23.61
C SER A 72 4.06 -12.19 22.89
N GLN A 73 2.73 -12.04 22.91
CA GLN A 73 1.80 -12.89 22.17
C GLN A 73 1.42 -12.25 20.83
N LYS A 74 1.43 -13.06 19.77
CA LYS A 74 1.04 -12.64 18.42
C LYS A 74 -0.49 -12.66 18.28
N ILE A 75 -1.08 -11.48 18.14
CA ILE A 75 -2.51 -11.31 17.87
C ILE A 75 -2.69 -10.97 16.39
N GLN A 76 -3.23 -11.91 15.63
CA GLN A 76 -3.50 -11.75 14.20
C GLN A 76 -4.79 -10.95 13.98
N TYR A 77 -4.73 -9.94 13.11
CA TYR A 77 -5.93 -9.26 12.64
C TYR A 77 -6.47 -9.93 11.37
N LYS A 78 -7.79 -9.95 11.22
CA LYS A 78 -8.49 -10.48 10.03
C LYS A 78 -8.69 -9.44 8.92
N ILE A 79 -8.19 -8.23 9.11
CA ILE A 79 -8.43 -7.08 8.23
C ILE A 79 -7.09 -6.73 7.56
N PRO A 80 -7.00 -6.77 6.23
CA PRO A 80 -5.79 -6.35 5.53
C PRO A 80 -5.62 -4.83 5.62
N VAL A 81 -4.38 -4.35 5.51
CA VAL A 81 -4.05 -2.92 5.56
C VAL A 81 -3.51 -2.49 4.21
N ILE A 82 -3.97 -1.35 3.72
CA ILE A 82 -3.47 -0.77 2.48
C ILE A 82 -2.79 0.57 2.74
N ALA A 83 -1.68 0.82 2.05
CA ALA A 83 -0.90 2.05 2.14
C ALA A 83 -0.55 2.58 0.75
N GLY A 84 -0.35 3.90 0.64
CA GLY A 84 0.13 4.53 -0.58
C GLY A 84 -0.90 4.76 -1.68
N VAL A 85 -2.20 4.60 -1.39
CA VAL A 85 -3.30 4.82 -2.35
C VAL A 85 -3.25 6.21 -2.99
N LEU A 86 -2.83 7.22 -2.23
CA LEU A 86 -2.66 8.61 -2.69
C LEU A 86 -1.18 9.02 -2.78
N GLY A 87 -0.25 8.04 -2.77
CA GLY A 87 1.19 8.27 -2.62
C GLY A 87 1.93 8.77 -3.86
N SER A 88 1.22 9.02 -4.97
CA SER A 88 1.75 9.56 -6.23
C SER A 88 0.74 10.54 -6.82
N ARG A 89 1.23 11.66 -7.36
CA ARG A 89 0.40 12.66 -8.03
C ARG A 89 -0.18 12.11 -9.33
N GLU A 90 0.63 11.34 -10.06
CA GLU A 90 0.28 10.68 -11.31
C GLU A 90 -0.84 9.66 -11.10
N ARG A 91 -0.73 8.86 -10.03
CA ARG A 91 -1.78 7.91 -9.63
C ARG A 91 -3.07 8.61 -9.23
N VAL A 92 -2.98 9.68 -8.44
CA VAL A 92 -4.15 10.44 -8.00
C VAL A 92 -4.91 11.06 -9.18
N ALA A 93 -4.21 11.48 -10.24
CA ALA A 93 -4.83 12.00 -11.45
C ALA A 93 -5.54 10.94 -12.31
N GLN A 94 -5.40 9.65 -11.99
CA GLN A 94 -6.07 8.54 -12.69
C GLN A 94 -7.39 8.13 -12.04
N TYR A 95 -7.64 8.55 -10.80
CA TYR A 95 -8.92 8.35 -10.11
C TYR A 95 -9.95 9.39 -10.57
#